data_AF-G9K3Q7-F1
#
_entry.id   AF-G9K3Q7-F1
#
_cell.length_a   1.000
_cell.length_b   1.000
_cell.length_c   1.000
_cell.angle_alpha   90.00
_cell.angle_beta   90.00
_cell.angle_gamma   90.00
#
_symmetry.space_group_name_H-M   'P 1'
#
loop_
_entity.id
_entity.type
_entity.pdbx_description
1 polymer ?
#
loop_
_entity_poly.entity_id
_entity_poly.type
_entity_poly.pdbx_seq_one_letter_code
_entity_poly.pdbx_strand_id
1 'polypeptide(L)'
;LVVLITPQVSSLLRAILSKVFDEVIEVNLIDSADYIHLAFLKRPELGVTLTKLHCWTLTHYSKCVFLDADTLVLANIDELFDRTEFSAAPDPGWPDCFNSGVFVFQPSLETHGLLLQHATDHGSFDGADQGLLNSFFSSWSTADINKHLPFIYNLSSNTAYTYSPAFKRFGSSVKVVH
;
A
#
# COMPACT_ATOMS: atom_id res chain seq x y z
N LEU A 1 11.23 -1.77 10.97
CA LEU A 1 10.39 -2.64 10.11
C LEU A 1 9.14 -3.02 10.89
N VAL A 2 7.96 -2.79 10.30
CA VAL A 2 6.67 -3.08 10.94
C VAL A 2 5.86 -3.99 10.04
N VAL A 3 5.12 -4.92 10.63
CA VAL A 3 4.14 -5.76 9.91
C VAL A 3 2.78 -5.66 10.58
N LEU A 4 1.75 -5.39 9.79
CA LEU A 4 0.36 -5.51 10.20
C LEU A 4 -0.11 -6.94 9.96
N ILE A 5 -0.76 -7.54 10.96
CA ILE A 5 -1.30 -8.90 10.88
C ILE A 5 -2.76 -8.92 11.32
N THR A 6 -3.52 -9.90 10.87
CA THR A 6 -4.88 -10.15 11.34
C THR A 6 -4.91 -11.26 12.39
N PRO A 7 -6.03 -11.42 13.13
CA PRO A 7 -6.22 -12.54 14.06
C PRO A 7 -5.98 -13.93 13.45
N GLN A 8 -6.14 -14.09 12.14
CA GLN A 8 -6.00 -15.37 11.44
C GLN A 8 -4.54 -15.86 11.33
N VAL A 9 -3.55 -14.98 11.52
CA VAL A 9 -2.14 -15.38 11.55
C VAL A 9 -1.86 -16.20 12.81
N SER A 10 -1.36 -17.43 12.65
CA SER A 10 -1.12 -18.35 13.77
C SER A 10 -0.07 -17.84 14.75
N SER A 11 -0.16 -18.26 16.02
CA SER A 11 0.83 -17.92 17.05
C SER A 11 2.26 -18.30 16.67
N LEU A 12 2.43 -19.42 15.97
CA LEU A 12 3.72 -19.84 15.43
C LEU A 12 4.27 -18.83 14.42
N LEU A 13 3.47 -18.37 13.46
CA LEU A 13 3.90 -17.39 12.46
C LEU A 13 4.16 -16.03 13.10
N ARG A 14 3.38 -15.61 14.10
CA ARG A 14 3.64 -14.38 14.87
C ARG A 14 4.99 -14.40 15.56
N ALA A 15 5.36 -15.54 16.15
CA ALA A 15 6.66 -15.72 16.78
C ALA A 15 7.81 -15.70 15.77
N ILE A 16 7.57 -16.13 14.52
CA ILE A 16 8.54 -16.01 13.41
C ILE A 16 8.66 -14.55 12.96
N LEU A 17 7.53 -13.86 12.74
CA LEU A 17 7.50 -12.45 12.35
C LEU A 17 8.23 -11.56 13.37
N SER A 18 8.06 -11.83 14.66
CA SER A 18 8.72 -11.08 15.75
C SER A 18 10.25 -11.23 15.79
N LYS A 19 10.82 -12.17 15.00
CA LYS A 19 12.28 -12.31 14.84
C LYS A 19 12.82 -11.49 13.67
N VAL A 20 11.95 -11.00 12.80
CA VAL A 20 12.29 -10.30 11.55
C VAL A 20 11.88 -8.82 11.60
N PHE A 21 10.69 -8.54 12.14
CA PHE A 21 10.14 -7.19 12.27
C PHE A 21 10.35 -6.66 13.68
N ASP A 22 10.62 -5.36 13.78
CA ASP A 22 10.77 -4.66 15.07
C ASP A 22 9.42 -4.53 15.78
N GLU A 23 8.34 -4.41 15.00
CA GLU A 23 6.96 -4.38 15.51
C GLU A 23 6.05 -5.31 14.71
N VAL A 24 5.24 -6.09 15.42
CA VAL A 24 4.16 -6.93 14.87
C VAL A 24 2.85 -6.43 15.45
N ILE A 25 2.03 -5.77 14.63
CA ILE A 25 0.81 -5.10 15.08
C ILE A 25 -0.40 -5.88 14.59
N GLU A 26 -1.20 -6.37 15.54
CA GLU A 26 -2.47 -7.00 15.20
C GLU A 26 -3.53 -5.93 14.89
N VAL A 27 -4.13 -6.04 13.71
CA VAL A 27 -5.29 -5.30 13.26
C VAL A 27 -6.47 -6.25 13.29
N ASN A 28 -7.33 -6.09 14.29
CA ASN A 28 -8.57 -6.82 14.41
C ASN A 28 -9.72 -5.92 14.00
N LEU A 29 -10.11 -6.01 12.72
CA LEU A 29 -11.21 -5.22 12.21
C LEU A 29 -12.51 -5.49 12.94
N ILE A 30 -12.77 -6.70 13.46
CA ILE A 30 -14.04 -7.09 14.10
C ILE A 30 -14.24 -6.43 15.46
N ASP A 31 -13.17 -6.27 16.22
CA ASP A 31 -13.19 -5.69 17.57
C ASP A 31 -12.89 -4.19 17.59
N SER A 32 -12.45 -3.63 16.46
CA SER A 32 -12.29 -2.18 16.31
C SER A 32 -13.66 -1.49 16.27
N ALA A 33 -13.73 -0.25 16.77
CA ALA A 33 -14.90 0.61 16.54
C ALA A 33 -15.20 0.78 15.03
N ASP A 34 -14.21 0.50 14.18
CA ASP A 34 -14.32 0.48 12.72
C ASP A 34 -15.24 -0.65 12.22
N TYR A 35 -15.34 -1.81 12.91
CA TYR A 35 -16.34 -2.83 12.55
C TYR A 35 -17.77 -2.40 12.82
N ILE A 36 -17.98 -1.66 13.90
CA ILE A 36 -19.32 -1.18 14.25
C ILE A 36 -19.78 -0.16 13.18
N HIS A 37 -18.85 0.53 12.53
CA HIS A 37 -19.10 1.32 11.33
C HIS A 37 -19.31 0.46 10.07
N LEU A 38 -18.51 -0.60 9.86
CA LEU A 38 -18.70 -1.57 8.76
C LEU A 38 -20.03 -2.33 8.83
N ALA A 39 -20.54 -2.60 10.03
CA ALA A 39 -21.85 -3.20 10.28
C ALA A 39 -23.01 -2.28 9.87
N PHE A 40 -22.77 -0.98 9.70
CA PHE A 40 -23.69 -0.04 9.07
C PHE A 40 -23.54 0.05 7.53
N LEU A 41 -22.48 -0.55 6.94
CA LEU A 41 -21.99 -0.25 5.59
C LEU A 41 -21.68 -1.50 4.74
N LYS A 42 -22.72 -2.20 4.27
CA LYS A 42 -22.96 -2.83 2.94
C LYS A 42 -21.82 -3.37 2.02
N ARG A 43 -20.54 -3.47 2.40
CA ARG A 43 -19.38 -3.70 1.50
C ARG A 43 -18.35 -4.70 2.08
N PRO A 44 -18.70 -5.97 2.29
CA PRO A 44 -17.80 -6.98 2.88
C PRO A 44 -16.54 -7.26 2.06
N GLU A 45 -16.55 -6.95 0.76
CA GLU A 45 -15.41 -7.11 -0.14
C GLU A 45 -14.18 -6.27 0.23
N LEU A 46 -14.36 -5.19 1.01
CA LEU A 46 -13.27 -4.28 1.36
C LEU A 46 -12.48 -4.68 2.62
N GLY A 47 -12.73 -5.84 3.22
CA GLY A 47 -12.09 -6.23 4.49
C GLY A 47 -10.55 -6.20 4.45
N VAL A 48 -9.95 -6.65 3.35
CA VAL A 48 -8.48 -6.61 3.16
C VAL A 48 -7.99 -5.17 3.02
N THR A 49 -8.68 -4.38 2.18
CA THR A 49 -8.39 -2.95 1.99
C THR A 49 -8.37 -2.20 3.31
N LEU A 50 -9.38 -2.38 4.14
CA LEU A 50 -9.50 -1.68 5.42
C LEU A 50 -8.41 -2.07 6.40
N THR A 51 -8.00 -3.34 6.40
CA THR A 51 -6.84 -3.79 7.18
C THR A 51 -5.56 -3.05 6.74
N LYS A 52 -5.36 -2.88 5.42
CA LYS A 52 -4.21 -2.15 4.86
C LYS A 52 -4.21 -0.68 5.26
N LEU A 53 -5.38 -0.01 5.28
CA LEU A 53 -5.49 1.40 5.65
C LEU A 53 -5.02 1.70 7.09
N HIS A 54 -5.04 0.73 7.99
CA HIS A 54 -4.51 0.90 9.35
C HIS A 54 -3.02 1.27 9.37
N CYS A 55 -2.28 1.15 8.26
CA CYS A 55 -0.92 1.67 8.19
C CYS A 55 -0.86 3.20 8.47
N TRP A 56 -1.91 3.96 8.15
CA TRP A 56 -2.01 5.39 8.51
C TRP A 56 -2.20 5.64 10.00
N THR A 57 -2.56 4.63 10.80
CA THR A 57 -2.73 4.78 12.26
C THR A 57 -1.41 4.71 13.05
N LEU A 58 -0.30 4.36 12.39
CA LEU A 58 1.04 4.21 12.96
C LEU A 58 1.73 5.55 13.26
N THR A 59 1.04 6.42 14.00
CA THR A 59 1.39 7.83 14.23
C THR A 59 2.65 8.08 15.06
N HIS A 60 3.25 7.02 15.61
CA HIS A 60 4.60 7.08 16.19
C HIS A 60 5.70 7.18 15.12
N TYR A 61 5.37 6.94 13.84
CA TYR A 61 6.25 7.21 12.70
C TYR A 61 5.87 8.50 11.98
N SER A 62 6.87 9.29 11.61
CA SER A 62 6.65 10.54 10.85
C SER A 62 6.46 10.33 9.34
N LYS A 63 6.92 9.20 8.82
CA LYS A 63 6.84 8.81 7.40
C LYS A 63 7.13 7.32 7.28
N CYS A 64 6.42 6.65 6.38
CA CYS A 64 6.58 5.23 6.12
C CYS A 64 6.62 4.96 4.61
N VAL A 65 7.27 3.86 4.23
CA VAL A 65 7.13 3.25 2.91
C VAL A 65 6.33 1.98 3.11
N PHE A 66 5.17 1.89 2.48
CA PHE A 66 4.35 0.69 2.45
C PHE A 66 4.86 -0.22 1.33
N LEU A 67 4.95 -1.52 1.62
CA LEU A 67 5.25 -2.58 0.67
C LEU A 67 4.23 -3.71 0.89
N ASP A 68 3.54 -4.15 -0.16
CA ASP A 68 2.72 -5.36 -0.10
C ASP A 68 3.61 -6.58 0.18
N ALA A 69 3.03 -7.59 0.83
CA ALA A 69 3.76 -8.78 1.30
C ALA A 69 4.28 -9.69 0.18
N ASP A 70 3.82 -9.48 -1.05
CA ASP A 70 4.25 -10.15 -2.27
C ASP A 70 5.36 -9.39 -3.02
N THR A 71 5.87 -8.30 -2.47
CA THR A 71 7.02 -7.58 -3.02
C THR A 71 8.37 -8.14 -2.54
N LEU A 72 9.42 -7.94 -3.34
CA LEU A 72 10.79 -8.33 -3.02
C LEU A 72 11.77 -7.20 -3.29
N VAL A 73 12.47 -6.76 -2.23
CA VAL A 73 13.53 -5.74 -2.31
C VAL A 73 14.84 -6.39 -2.76
N LEU A 74 15.40 -5.91 -3.88
CA LEU A 74 16.63 -6.40 -4.50
C LEU A 74 17.84 -5.48 -4.23
N ALA A 75 17.59 -4.24 -3.84
CA ALA A 75 18.62 -3.24 -3.54
C ALA A 75 18.10 -2.25 -2.48
N ASN A 76 19.00 -1.46 -1.89
CA ASN A 76 18.61 -0.40 -0.95
C ASN A 76 17.63 0.58 -1.61
N ILE A 77 16.58 0.93 -0.85
CA ILE A 77 15.51 1.86 -1.25
C ILE A 77 15.26 2.96 -0.21
N ASP A 78 16.17 3.19 0.74
CA ASP A 78 15.99 4.18 1.80
C ASP A 78 15.80 5.61 1.27
N GLU A 79 16.29 5.92 0.07
CA GLU A 79 16.03 7.19 -0.61
C GLU A 79 14.53 7.43 -0.92
N LEU A 80 13.66 6.42 -0.81
CA LEU A 80 12.22 6.63 -0.87
C LEU A 80 11.71 7.49 0.31
N PHE A 81 12.41 7.51 1.45
CA PHE A 81 12.06 8.39 2.57
C PHE A 81 12.29 9.88 2.28
N ASP A 82 12.98 10.24 1.19
CA ASP A 82 13.08 11.63 0.74
C ASP A 82 11.80 12.14 0.05
N ARG A 83 10.89 11.23 -0.33
CA ARG A 83 9.63 11.55 -1.03
C ARG A 83 8.55 12.03 -0.06
N THR A 84 7.51 12.66 -0.60
CA THR A 84 6.35 13.16 0.16
C THR A 84 5.11 12.32 -0.06
N GLU A 85 4.12 12.39 0.84
CA GLU A 85 2.82 11.78 0.59
C GLU A 85 2.09 12.47 -0.59
N PHE A 86 1.40 11.77 -1.47
CA PHE A 86 1.40 10.32 -1.71
C PHE A 86 2.31 10.04 -2.91
N SER A 87 3.39 9.27 -2.73
CA SER A 87 4.29 8.92 -3.84
C SER A 87 4.22 7.42 -4.13
N ALA A 88 3.98 7.06 -5.38
CA ALA A 88 3.86 5.67 -5.82
C ALA A 88 4.35 5.52 -7.27
N ALA A 89 4.57 4.28 -7.71
CA ALA A 89 4.93 3.98 -9.10
C ALA A 89 3.68 3.82 -9.98
N PRO A 90 3.76 4.10 -11.29
CA PRO A 90 2.65 3.89 -12.21
C PRO A 90 2.25 2.41 -12.30
N ASP A 91 0.94 2.18 -12.42
CA ASP A 91 0.39 0.87 -12.75
C ASP A 91 0.66 0.54 -14.23
N PRO A 92 1.12 -0.68 -14.57
CA PRO A 92 1.44 -1.03 -15.95
C PRO A 92 0.20 -1.24 -16.85
N GLY A 93 -0.98 -1.47 -16.26
CA GLY A 93 -2.24 -1.65 -17.00
C GLY A 93 -2.86 -0.32 -17.37
N TRP A 94 -3.00 0.60 -16.41
CA TRP A 94 -3.51 1.95 -16.62
C TRP A 94 -2.56 2.99 -16.00
N PRO A 95 -1.64 3.60 -16.78
CA PRO A 95 -0.51 4.37 -16.23
C PRO A 95 -0.88 5.72 -15.60
N ASP A 96 -2.11 6.19 -15.77
CA ASP A 96 -2.63 7.35 -15.02
C ASP A 96 -3.12 6.95 -13.61
N CYS A 97 -3.14 5.65 -13.31
CA CYS A 97 -3.27 5.13 -11.95
C CYS A 97 -1.87 4.75 -11.44
N PHE A 98 -1.66 4.93 -10.14
CA PHE A 98 -0.52 4.33 -9.47
C PHE A 98 -0.84 2.90 -9.01
N ASN A 99 0.20 2.08 -8.88
CA ASN A 99 0.12 0.79 -8.24
C ASN A 99 0.27 0.94 -6.72
N SER A 100 -0.63 0.35 -5.94
CA SER A 100 -0.63 0.47 -4.47
C SER A 100 0.26 -0.55 -3.74
N GLY A 101 1.04 -1.35 -4.48
CA GLY A 101 1.99 -2.31 -3.93
C GLY A 101 3.18 -1.68 -3.23
N VAL A 102 3.63 -0.51 -3.70
CA VAL A 102 4.69 0.27 -3.06
C VAL A 102 4.35 1.75 -3.09
N PHE A 103 4.25 2.37 -1.92
CA PHE A 103 4.00 3.81 -1.82
C PHE A 103 4.61 4.44 -0.56
N VAL A 104 4.87 5.75 -0.63
CA VAL A 104 5.36 6.58 0.47
C VAL A 104 4.20 7.41 1.01
N PHE A 105 4.01 7.36 2.33
CA PHE A 105 2.92 8.02 3.02
C PHE A 105 3.35 8.57 4.39
N GLN A 106 2.47 9.38 4.99
CA GLN A 106 2.65 9.94 6.32
C GLN A 106 1.52 9.45 7.24
N PRO A 107 1.83 8.62 8.26
CA PRO A 107 0.82 8.20 9.23
C PRO A 107 0.09 9.40 9.85
N SER A 108 -1.23 9.36 9.80
CA SER A 108 -2.12 10.41 10.29
C SER A 108 -3.50 9.81 10.55
N LEU A 109 -4.00 9.98 11.78
CA LEU A 109 -5.37 9.58 12.12
C LEU A 109 -6.41 10.38 11.32
N GLU A 110 -6.10 11.62 10.93
CA GLU A 110 -6.94 12.43 10.07
C GLU A 110 -7.04 11.81 8.67
N THR A 111 -5.90 11.51 8.04
CA THR A 111 -5.88 10.87 6.71
C THR A 111 -6.56 9.50 6.75
N HIS A 112 -6.35 8.72 7.81
CA HIS A 112 -7.06 7.45 8.02
C HIS A 112 -8.58 7.64 8.07
N GLY A 113 -9.08 8.58 8.88
CA GLY A 113 -10.52 8.88 8.96
C GLY A 113 -11.11 9.34 7.63
N LEU A 114 -10.38 10.17 6.89
CA LEU A 114 -10.79 10.62 5.55
C LEU A 114 -10.82 9.47 4.53
N LEU A 115 -9.85 8.54 4.58
CA LEU A 115 -9.84 7.35 3.73
C LEU A 115 -11.03 6.42 4.03
N LEU A 116 -11.35 6.21 5.31
CA LEU A 116 -12.51 5.41 5.72
C LEU A 116 -13.84 6.05 5.29
N GLN A 117 -13.96 7.37 5.44
CA GLN A 117 -15.12 8.12 4.96
C GLN A 117 -15.23 8.04 3.43
N HIS A 118 -14.12 8.18 2.71
CA HIS A 118 -14.10 8.07 1.25
C HIS A 118 -14.50 6.67 0.78
N ALA A 119 -14.03 5.62 1.46
CA ALA A 119 -14.42 4.24 1.19
C ALA A 119 -15.91 4.00 1.44
N THR A 120 -16.48 4.65 2.46
CA THR A 120 -17.90 4.61 2.79
C THR A 120 -18.75 5.25 1.70
N ASP A 121 -18.34 6.43 1.23
CA ASP A 121 -19.13 7.24 0.30
C ASP A 121 -19.01 6.76 -1.15
N HIS A 122 -17.81 6.33 -1.56
CA HIS A 122 -17.49 6.04 -2.96
C HIS A 122 -17.10 4.58 -3.22
N GLY A 123 -16.77 3.81 -2.19
CA GLY A 123 -16.23 2.46 -2.34
C GLY A 123 -14.87 2.45 -3.05
N SER A 124 -14.59 1.36 -3.76
CA SER A 124 -13.43 1.24 -4.66
C SER A 124 -13.89 0.80 -6.05
N PHE A 125 -13.34 1.42 -7.10
CA PHE A 125 -13.72 1.10 -8.48
C PHE A 125 -13.20 -0.27 -8.96
N ASP A 126 -12.14 -0.80 -8.34
CA ASP A 126 -11.60 -2.13 -8.62
C ASP A 126 -11.97 -3.17 -7.55
N GLY A 127 -12.72 -2.74 -6.52
CA GLY A 127 -13.08 -3.59 -5.38
C GLY A 127 -11.95 -3.84 -4.38
N ALA A 128 -10.78 -3.22 -4.55
CA ALA A 128 -9.59 -3.40 -3.72
C ALA A 128 -9.02 -2.05 -3.24
N ASP A 129 -7.84 -2.06 -2.62
CA ASP A 129 -7.20 -0.86 -2.08
C ASP A 129 -6.66 0.08 -3.16
N GLN A 130 -6.17 -0.45 -4.28
CA GLN A 130 -5.60 0.37 -5.36
C GLN A 130 -6.63 1.35 -5.91
N GLY A 131 -7.86 0.90 -6.17
CA GLY A 131 -8.93 1.78 -6.67
C GLY A 131 -9.37 2.82 -5.66
N LEU A 132 -9.45 2.45 -4.37
CA LEU A 132 -9.78 3.38 -3.30
C LEU A 132 -8.71 4.48 -3.18
N LEU A 133 -7.44 4.08 -3.09
CA LEU A 133 -6.32 5.00 -2.94
C LEU A 133 -6.19 5.91 -4.17
N ASN A 134 -6.33 5.39 -5.39
CA ASN A 134 -6.29 6.21 -6.60
C ASN A 134 -7.44 7.22 -6.65
N SER A 135 -8.62 6.85 -6.17
CA SER A 135 -9.75 7.77 -6.07
C SER A 135 -9.49 8.88 -5.04
N PHE A 136 -8.91 8.55 -3.89
CA PHE A 136 -8.59 9.51 -2.83
C PHE A 136 -7.43 10.45 -3.22
N PHE A 137 -6.31 9.89 -3.69
CA PHE A 137 -5.13 10.63 -4.15
C PHE A 137 -5.18 10.92 -5.66
N SER A 138 -6.36 11.34 -6.15
CA SER A 138 -6.68 11.49 -7.58
C SER A 138 -5.83 12.49 -8.37
N SER A 139 -5.11 13.38 -7.69
CA SER A 139 -4.21 14.34 -8.33
C SER A 139 -2.84 13.76 -8.70
N TRP A 140 -2.53 12.52 -8.29
CA TRP A 140 -1.22 11.90 -8.45
C TRP A 140 -0.69 11.96 -9.89
N SER A 141 -1.52 11.64 -10.89
CA SER A 141 -1.11 11.56 -12.30
C SER A 141 -0.77 12.91 -12.94
N THR A 142 -1.20 14.03 -12.36
CA THR A 142 -1.14 15.35 -13.01
C THR A 142 -0.47 16.45 -12.19
N ALA A 143 -0.36 16.29 -10.87
CA ALA A 143 0.05 17.39 -9.99
C ALA A 143 1.58 17.56 -9.86
N ASP A 144 2.32 16.49 -9.56
CA ASP A 144 3.73 16.59 -9.20
C ASP A 144 4.53 15.35 -9.61
N ILE A 145 5.50 15.54 -10.51
CA ILE A 145 6.39 14.49 -11.00
C ILE A 145 7.26 13.90 -9.89
N ASN A 146 7.51 14.63 -8.79
CA ASN A 146 8.27 14.10 -7.66
C ASN A 146 7.50 13.02 -6.88
N LYS A 147 6.18 12.91 -7.09
CA LYS A 147 5.33 11.85 -6.52
C LYS A 147 5.25 10.60 -7.40
N HIS A 148 5.81 10.66 -8.62
CA HIS A 148 5.93 9.50 -9.49
C HIS A 148 7.23 8.77 -9.14
N LEU A 149 7.11 7.68 -8.39
CA LEU A 149 8.24 6.80 -8.17
C LEU A 149 8.63 6.16 -9.51
N PRO A 150 9.93 6.07 -9.83
CA PRO A 150 10.37 5.31 -10.98
C PRO A 150 9.85 3.86 -10.92
N PHE A 151 9.44 3.32 -12.07
CA PHE A 151 8.85 1.97 -12.18
C PHE A 151 9.73 0.85 -11.58
N ILE A 152 11.04 1.06 -11.50
CA ILE A 152 12.00 0.14 -10.86
C ILE A 152 11.80 -0.06 -9.35
N TYR A 153 11.04 0.81 -8.68
CA TYR A 153 10.67 0.68 -7.26
C TYR A 153 9.37 -0.10 -7.05
N ASN A 154 8.71 -0.54 -8.12
CA ASN A 154 7.53 -1.38 -8.05
C ASN A 154 7.33 -2.12 -9.39
N LEU A 155 8.34 -2.90 -9.80
CA LEU A 155 8.29 -3.57 -11.10
C LEU A 155 7.30 -4.74 -11.02
N SER A 156 6.16 -4.63 -11.70
CA SER A 156 5.26 -5.77 -11.88
C SER A 156 5.91 -6.89 -12.69
N SER A 157 5.95 -8.09 -12.10
CA SER A 157 6.48 -9.34 -12.64
C SER A 157 5.54 -10.02 -13.63
N ASN A 158 4.36 -9.47 -13.87
CA ASN A 158 3.37 -10.06 -14.76
C ASN A 158 3.86 -10.02 -16.22
N THR A 159 4.06 -11.22 -16.79
CA THR A 159 4.54 -11.40 -18.17
C THR A 159 3.60 -10.83 -19.22
N ALA A 160 2.30 -10.69 -18.92
CA ALA A 160 1.32 -10.09 -19.84
C ALA A 160 1.55 -8.58 -20.03
N TYR A 161 2.11 -7.91 -19.01
CA TYR A 161 2.41 -6.47 -19.03
C TYR A 161 3.91 -6.18 -19.18
N THR A 162 4.76 -7.22 -19.10
CA THR A 162 6.20 -7.06 -19.24
C THR A 162 6.56 -6.75 -20.69
N TYR A 163 6.89 -5.49 -20.95
CA TYR A 163 7.46 -5.09 -22.23
C TYR A 163 8.92 -5.57 -22.34
N SER A 164 9.12 -6.79 -22.88
CA SER A 164 10.42 -7.49 -22.87
C SER A 164 11.62 -6.65 -23.37
N PRO A 165 11.53 -5.87 -24.47
CA PRO A 165 12.60 -4.94 -24.85
C PRO A 165 12.97 -3.92 -23.76
N ALA A 166 11.98 -3.32 -23.10
CA ALA A 166 12.22 -2.39 -22.01
C ALA A 166 12.83 -3.10 -20.80
N PHE A 167 12.34 -4.29 -20.44
CA PHE A 167 12.92 -5.08 -19.36
C PHE A 167 14.38 -5.48 -19.65
N LYS A 168 14.70 -5.91 -20.87
CA LYS A 168 16.10 -6.18 -21.27
C LYS A 168 16.99 -4.94 -21.16
N ARG A 169 16.43 -3.75 -21.39
CA ARG A 169 17.18 -2.49 -21.36
C ARG A 169 17.36 -1.92 -19.95
N PHE A 170 16.33 -2.00 -19.10
CA PHE A 170 16.26 -1.31 -17.81
C PHE A 170 16.15 -2.24 -16.60
N GLY A 171 15.85 -3.53 -16.82
CA GLY A 171 15.57 -4.51 -15.77
C GLY A 171 16.74 -4.78 -14.83
N SER A 172 17.99 -4.50 -15.25
CA SER A 172 19.16 -4.58 -14.38
C SER A 172 19.20 -3.51 -13.29
N SER A 173 18.37 -2.46 -13.40
CA SER A 173 18.27 -1.36 -12.42
C SER A 173 17.10 -1.52 -11.46
N VAL A 174 16.38 -2.65 -11.51
CA VAL A 174 15.21 -2.92 -10.67
C VAL A 174 15.63 -3.01 -9.22
N LYS A 175 14.89 -2.33 -8.35
CA LYS A 175 15.12 -2.30 -6.90
C LYS A 175 14.05 -3.05 -6.12
N VAL A 176 12.81 -3.06 -6.60
CA VAL A 176 11.71 -3.84 -6.02
C VAL A 176 10.95 -4.54 -7.14
N VAL A 177 10.70 -5.83 -6.94
CA VAL A 177 9.82 -6.64 -7.79
C VAL A 177 8.50 -6.85 -7.06
N HIS A 178 7.41 -6.77 -7.80
CA HIS A 178 6.05 -7.07 -7.36
C HIS A 178 5.47 -8.21 -8.18
#